data_AF-A0AAX6MV39-F1
#
_entry.id   AF-A0AAX6MV39-F1
#
_cell.length_a   1.000
_cell.length_b   1.000
_cell.length_c   1.000
_cell.angle_alpha   90.00
_cell.angle_beta   90.00
_cell.angle_gamma   90.00
#
_symmetry.space_group_name_H-M   'P 1'
#
loop_
_entity.id
_entity.type
_entity.pdbx_description
1 polymer ?
#
loop_
_entity_poly.entity_id
_entity_poly.type
_entity_poly.pdbx_seq_one_letter_code
_entity_poly.pdbx_strand_id
1 'polypeptide(L)'
;MAWVHDFNVKVANSPVGRWFQLEGSGHPKERKGSYFFTELRAGIAAFFAMAYILAVNSSIVSDTGGTCVCNGGPDDPACKVNEEYLLCAAEIKRDLVTATAAISALSSFCMGLFANLLANQFVKNASPVSLAPGMGLNAYFAYTVVGFHGTGLVPYSVALTAIFVEGWVFFALALFGLRQWLARAIPRSIKLATSVGIGLFLTLIGLTYSEGIGLITGAQDTPMELAGCSAVDPDTGLCPDGDKMRNPKMWIGIFCGGVLTVLLMMYRVKGAIIAGILLVSIISWPRGTSVTYFPYTAVGDDAFNFFKKVVDFHQISKTLTVQRWDIAEYGGQFGLAFITFLYVDILDCTGTLVSAF
;
A
#
# COMPACT_ATOMS: atom_id res chain seq x y z
N MET A 1 -5.94 25.54 -26.37
CA MET A 1 -6.87 24.40 -26.54
C MET A 1 -6.72 23.71 -27.90
N ALA A 2 -6.47 24.41 -29.01
CA ALA A 2 -6.25 23.79 -30.33
C ALA A 2 -5.14 22.72 -30.37
N TRP A 3 -3.97 22.99 -29.77
CA TRP A 3 -2.86 22.04 -29.73
C TRP A 3 -3.20 20.69 -29.06
N VAL A 4 -4.02 20.71 -28.00
CA VAL A 4 -4.47 19.49 -27.30
C VAL A 4 -5.35 18.65 -28.21
N HIS A 5 -6.24 19.30 -28.97
CA HIS A 5 -7.12 18.63 -29.93
C HIS A 5 -6.33 18.03 -31.09
N ASP A 6 -5.41 18.79 -31.70
CA ASP A 6 -4.59 18.33 -32.82
C ASP A 6 -3.70 17.14 -32.42
N PHE A 7 -3.14 17.18 -31.20
CA PHE A 7 -2.35 16.07 -30.67
C PHE A 7 -3.21 14.83 -30.40
N ASN A 8 -4.41 15.00 -29.83
CA ASN A 8 -5.35 13.89 -29.63
C ASN A 8 -5.72 13.21 -30.96
N VAL A 9 -6.03 13.98 -32.01
CA VAL A 9 -6.35 13.44 -33.33
C VAL A 9 -5.13 12.74 -33.96
N LYS A 10 -3.94 13.31 -33.81
CA LYS A 10 -2.69 12.71 -34.32
C LYS A 10 -2.39 11.37 -33.64
N VAL A 11 -2.63 11.26 -32.33
CA VAL A 11 -2.46 10.01 -31.58
C VAL A 11 -3.57 9.01 -31.93
N ALA A 12 -4.83 9.45 -32.10
CA ALA A 12 -5.94 8.59 -32.50
C ALA A 12 -5.71 7.91 -33.86
N ASN A 13 -5.17 8.66 -34.83
CA ASN A 13 -4.82 8.15 -36.17
C ASN A 13 -3.57 7.27 -36.20
N SER A 14 -2.82 7.17 -35.10
CA SER A 14 -1.61 6.35 -35.01
C SER A 14 -1.97 4.87 -34.73
N PRO A 15 -1.05 3.92 -34.99
CA PRO A 15 -1.26 2.51 -34.59
C PRO A 15 -1.52 2.35 -33.09
N VAL A 16 -1.00 3.27 -32.27
CA VAL A 16 -1.27 3.31 -30.82
C VAL A 16 -2.74 3.65 -30.55
N GLY A 17 -3.30 4.63 -31.26
CA GLY A 17 -4.72 5.00 -31.11
C GLY A 17 -5.66 3.89 -31.53
N ARG A 18 -5.33 3.18 -32.63
CA ARG A 18 -6.08 2.00 -33.08
C ARG A 18 -5.96 0.82 -32.12
N TRP A 19 -4.79 0.64 -31.49
CA TRP A 19 -4.58 -0.39 -30.48
C TRP A 19 -5.40 -0.11 -29.22
N PHE A 20 -5.36 1.10 -28.68
CA PHE A 20 -6.11 1.48 -27.47
C PHE A 20 -7.58 1.84 -27.71
N GLN A 21 -8.08 1.71 -28.95
CA GLN A 21 -9.48 1.97 -29.31
C GLN A 21 -9.92 3.41 -28.99
N LEU A 22 -9.00 4.37 -29.13
CA LEU A 22 -9.24 5.79 -28.85
C LEU A 22 -10.28 6.37 -29.81
N GLU A 23 -10.98 7.42 -29.38
CA GLU A 23 -11.96 8.13 -30.21
C GLU A 23 -11.28 8.72 -31.46
N GLY A 24 -11.86 8.49 -32.64
CA GLY A 24 -11.31 8.88 -33.94
C GLY A 24 -10.29 7.91 -34.54
N SER A 25 -10.06 6.73 -33.95
CA SER A 25 -9.07 5.74 -34.43
C SER A 25 -9.56 4.84 -35.57
N GLY A 26 -10.86 4.86 -35.88
CA GLY A 26 -11.44 4.01 -36.92
C GLY A 26 -11.49 2.52 -36.56
N HIS A 27 -11.34 2.18 -35.27
CA HIS A 27 -11.47 0.81 -34.77
C HIS A 27 -12.95 0.42 -34.60
N PRO A 28 -13.40 -0.80 -34.95
CA PRO A 28 -14.80 -1.21 -34.86
C PRO A 28 -15.40 -1.20 -33.44
N LYS A 29 -14.55 -1.14 -32.41
CA LYS A 29 -14.92 -1.03 -30.98
C LYS A 29 -14.42 0.26 -30.34
N GLU A 30 -14.52 1.38 -31.04
CA GLU A 30 -14.07 2.68 -30.55
C GLU A 30 -14.78 3.09 -29.24
N ARG A 31 -14.02 3.61 -28.28
CA ARG A 31 -14.55 4.14 -27.00
C ARG A 31 -14.80 5.63 -27.10
N LYS A 32 -16.09 6.02 -27.10
CA LYS A 32 -16.50 7.44 -27.07
C LYS A 32 -16.05 8.10 -25.75
N GLY A 33 -15.42 9.26 -25.85
CA GLY A 33 -14.86 10.05 -24.75
C GLY A 33 -13.40 9.74 -24.39
N SER A 34 -12.78 8.73 -25.03
CA SER A 34 -11.41 8.29 -24.75
C SER A 34 -10.40 9.01 -25.66
N TYR A 35 -9.91 10.16 -25.21
CA TYR A 35 -8.80 10.89 -25.83
C TYR A 35 -7.50 10.66 -25.07
N PHE A 36 -6.35 10.81 -25.74
CA PHE A 36 -5.03 10.60 -25.12
C PHE A 36 -4.85 11.41 -23.82
N PHE A 37 -5.18 12.70 -23.82
CA PHE A 37 -5.09 13.53 -22.61
C PHE A 37 -6.15 13.18 -21.54
N THR A 38 -7.30 12.64 -21.93
CA THR A 38 -8.31 12.16 -20.98
C THR A 38 -7.81 10.92 -20.25
N GLU A 39 -7.25 9.96 -20.99
CA GLU A 39 -6.67 8.74 -20.45
C GLU A 39 -5.41 9.02 -19.62
N LEU A 40 -4.53 9.93 -20.07
CA LEU A 40 -3.37 10.36 -19.29
C LEU A 40 -3.79 10.97 -17.95
N ARG A 41 -4.83 11.82 -17.96
CA ARG A 41 -5.37 12.41 -16.72
C ARG A 41 -6.00 11.34 -15.83
N ALA A 42 -6.71 10.37 -16.40
CA ALA A 42 -7.28 9.26 -15.64
C ALA A 42 -6.18 8.40 -15.01
N GLY A 43 -5.11 8.11 -15.74
CA GLY A 43 -3.93 7.38 -15.25
C GLY A 43 -3.20 8.14 -14.14
N ILE A 44 -3.00 9.45 -14.28
CA ILE A 44 -2.42 10.29 -13.22
C ILE A 44 -3.32 10.30 -11.97
N ALA A 45 -4.63 10.39 -12.15
CA ALA A 45 -5.57 10.33 -11.03
C ALA A 45 -5.52 8.97 -10.32
N ALA A 46 -5.46 7.86 -11.07
CA ALA A 46 -5.31 6.52 -10.52
C ALA A 46 -3.98 6.35 -9.78
N PHE A 47 -2.87 6.87 -10.33
CA PHE A 47 -1.56 6.86 -9.68
C PHE A 47 -1.61 7.57 -8.32
N PHE A 48 -2.15 8.79 -8.25
CA PHE A 48 -2.27 9.51 -6.98
C PHE A 48 -3.25 8.84 -6.00
N ALA A 49 -4.29 8.17 -6.49
CA ALA A 49 -5.21 7.40 -5.64
C ALA A 49 -4.56 6.16 -5.04
N MET A 50 -3.56 5.57 -5.70
CA MET A 50 -2.85 4.37 -5.24
C MET A 50 -1.49 4.68 -4.57
N ALA A 51 -0.98 5.90 -4.69
CA ALA A 51 0.33 6.29 -4.19
C ALA A 51 0.51 6.06 -2.68
N TYR A 52 -0.57 6.11 -1.90
CA TYR A 52 -0.52 5.82 -0.46
C TYR A 52 -0.01 4.39 -0.17
N ILE A 53 -0.26 3.43 -1.06
CA ILE A 53 0.17 2.03 -0.91
C ILE A 53 1.69 1.94 -0.82
N LEU A 54 2.43 2.83 -1.49
CA LEU A 54 3.90 2.87 -1.41
C LEU A 54 4.39 3.15 0.01
N ALA A 55 3.72 4.08 0.71
CA ALA A 55 4.06 4.42 2.08
C ALA A 55 3.57 3.36 3.07
N VAL A 56 2.30 2.95 2.95
CA VAL A 56 1.68 2.08 3.96
C VAL A 56 2.19 0.64 3.85
N ASN A 57 2.38 0.11 2.63
CA ASN A 57 2.93 -1.25 2.46
C ASN A 57 4.34 -1.36 3.04
N SER A 58 5.22 -0.43 2.65
CA SER A 58 6.61 -0.46 3.10
C SER A 58 6.74 -0.34 4.61
N SER A 59 5.87 0.45 5.24
CA SER A 59 5.89 0.63 6.69
C SER A 59 5.39 -0.61 7.45
N ILE A 60 4.21 -1.13 7.09
CA ILE A 60 3.65 -2.34 7.72
C ILE A 60 4.61 -3.52 7.57
N VAL A 61 5.19 -3.71 6.38
CA VAL A 61 6.11 -4.83 6.17
C VAL A 61 7.45 -4.58 6.86
N SER A 62 7.92 -3.33 6.98
CA SER A 62 9.14 -3.01 7.74
C SER A 62 8.99 -3.24 9.24
N ASP A 63 7.77 -3.15 9.80
CA ASP A 63 7.48 -3.48 11.21
C ASP A 63 7.77 -4.94 11.55
N THR A 64 7.93 -5.82 10.57
CA THR A 64 8.39 -7.20 10.82
C THR A 64 9.86 -7.30 11.19
N GLY A 65 10.64 -6.23 10.98
CA GLY A 65 12.10 -6.27 11.06
C GLY A 65 12.79 -6.81 9.82
N GLY A 66 12.05 -7.41 8.88
CA GLY A 66 12.59 -7.95 7.63
C GLY A 66 13.77 -8.90 7.84
N THR A 67 14.93 -8.55 7.30
CA THR A 67 16.20 -9.29 7.45
C THR A 67 17.09 -8.77 8.57
N CYS A 68 16.67 -7.72 9.28
CA CYS A 68 17.43 -7.17 10.40
C CYS A 68 17.33 -8.11 11.60
N VAL A 69 18.47 -8.40 12.21
CA VAL A 69 18.54 -9.22 13.43
C VAL A 69 18.52 -8.30 14.64
N CYS A 70 17.56 -8.50 15.53
CA CYS A 70 17.51 -7.81 16.80
C CYS A 70 18.54 -8.43 17.76
N ASN A 71 19.61 -7.68 18.06
CA ASN A 71 20.64 -8.06 19.05
C ASN A 71 20.38 -7.42 20.42
N GLY A 72 19.12 -7.06 20.71
CA GLY A 72 18.73 -6.45 21.99
C GLY A 72 19.02 -7.41 23.15
N GLY A 73 19.64 -6.91 24.22
CA GLY A 73 19.75 -7.64 25.47
C GLY A 73 18.37 -7.86 26.13
N PRO A 74 18.31 -8.49 27.33
CA PRO A 74 17.06 -8.72 28.05
C PRO A 74 16.25 -7.44 28.37
N ASP A 75 16.87 -6.26 28.29
CA ASP A 75 16.25 -4.96 28.55
C ASP A 75 15.47 -4.38 27.35
N ASP A 76 15.69 -4.88 26.11
CA ASP A 76 14.95 -4.45 24.91
C ASP A 76 14.67 -5.65 23.97
N PRO A 77 13.76 -6.56 24.36
CA PRO A 77 13.47 -7.78 23.60
C PRO A 77 12.85 -7.52 22.22
N ALA A 78 12.40 -6.28 21.97
CA ALA A 78 11.80 -5.88 20.71
C ALA A 78 12.64 -4.82 19.96
N CYS A 79 13.91 -4.58 20.32
CA CYS A 79 14.79 -3.61 19.65
C CYS A 79 14.14 -2.25 19.31
N LYS A 80 13.37 -1.67 20.23
CA LYS A 80 12.73 -0.36 20.02
C LYS A 80 13.71 0.80 20.16
N VAL A 81 14.81 0.60 20.90
CA VAL A 81 15.78 1.66 21.22
C VAL A 81 17.11 1.46 20.48
N ASN A 82 17.37 0.26 19.96
CA ASN A 82 18.62 -0.06 19.27
C ASN A 82 18.74 0.71 17.94
N GLU A 83 19.69 1.65 17.88
CA GLU A 83 19.91 2.53 16.73
C GLU A 83 20.32 1.77 15.46
N GLU A 84 21.18 0.75 15.57
CA GLU A 84 21.62 -0.04 14.41
C GLU A 84 20.45 -0.81 13.78
N TYR A 85 19.57 -1.35 14.63
CA TYR A 85 18.36 -2.05 14.18
C TYR A 85 17.39 -1.10 13.48
N LEU A 86 17.16 0.08 14.06
CA LEU A 86 16.26 1.10 13.49
C LEU A 86 16.78 1.64 12.15
N LEU A 87 18.10 1.84 12.00
CA LEU A 87 18.71 2.21 10.73
C LEU A 87 18.54 1.10 9.68
N CYS A 88 18.73 -0.16 10.07
CA CYS A 88 18.49 -1.31 9.19
C CYS A 88 17.02 -1.42 8.76
N ALA A 89 16.06 -1.25 9.68
CA ALA A 89 14.63 -1.27 9.37
C ALA A 89 14.24 -0.11 8.44
N ALA A 90 14.83 1.08 8.62
CA ALA A 90 14.64 2.22 7.74
C ALA A 90 15.18 1.97 6.32
N GLU A 91 16.29 1.27 6.18
CA GLU A 91 16.83 0.82 4.89
C GLU A 91 15.86 -0.17 4.20
N ILE A 92 15.38 -1.17 4.93
CA ILE A 92 14.37 -2.13 4.41
C ILE A 92 13.10 -1.41 3.98
N LYS A 93 12.62 -0.42 4.73
CA LYS A 93 11.46 0.38 4.35
C LYS A 93 11.67 1.05 2.99
N ARG A 94 12.86 1.60 2.70
CA ARG A 94 13.19 2.20 1.39
C ARG A 94 13.23 1.17 0.28
N ASP A 95 13.84 0.01 0.52
CA ASP A 95 13.85 -1.13 -0.41
C ASP A 95 12.43 -1.59 -0.76
N LEU A 96 11.52 -1.62 0.22
CA LEU A 96 10.13 -2.02 0.00
C LEU A 96 9.35 -0.98 -0.79
N VAL A 97 9.61 0.32 -0.62
CA VAL A 97 9.00 1.38 -1.45
C VAL A 97 9.39 1.17 -2.92
N THR A 98 10.68 0.99 -3.21
CA THR A 98 11.17 0.84 -4.58
C THR A 98 10.69 -0.48 -5.20
N ALA A 99 10.72 -1.58 -4.45
CA ALA A 99 10.19 -2.87 -4.89
C ALA A 99 8.68 -2.80 -5.20
N THR A 100 7.89 -2.18 -4.31
CA THR A 100 6.44 -2.04 -4.49
C THR A 100 6.12 -1.21 -5.73
N ALA A 101 6.82 -0.09 -5.93
CA ALA A 101 6.63 0.76 -7.10
C ALA A 101 7.00 0.03 -8.40
N ALA A 102 8.12 -0.67 -8.43
CA ALA A 102 8.57 -1.42 -9.60
C ALA A 102 7.62 -2.56 -9.98
N ILE A 103 7.18 -3.36 -9.00
CA ILE A 103 6.26 -4.49 -9.22
C ILE A 103 4.85 -4.00 -9.60
N SER A 104 4.35 -2.92 -8.97
CA SER A 104 3.04 -2.33 -9.31
C SER A 104 3.05 -1.73 -10.72
N ALA A 105 4.15 -1.07 -11.10
CA ALA A 105 4.33 -0.56 -12.47
C ALA A 105 4.40 -1.70 -13.49
N LEU A 106 5.20 -2.75 -13.21
CA LEU A 106 5.33 -3.91 -14.09
C LEU A 106 4.00 -4.66 -14.24
N SER A 107 3.31 -4.94 -13.13
CA SER A 107 2.01 -5.66 -13.14
C SER A 107 0.92 -4.85 -13.86
N SER A 108 0.81 -3.55 -13.58
CA SER A 108 -0.13 -2.67 -14.28
C SER A 108 0.18 -2.53 -15.77
N PHE A 109 1.47 -2.47 -16.13
CA PHE A 109 1.89 -2.45 -17.53
C PHE A 109 1.55 -3.76 -18.25
N CYS A 110 1.88 -4.90 -17.64
CA CYS A 110 1.52 -6.22 -18.15
C CYS A 110 -0.01 -6.34 -18.30
N MET A 111 -0.78 -5.92 -17.31
CA MET A 111 -2.26 -5.94 -17.38
C MET A 111 -2.77 -5.06 -18.53
N GLY A 112 -2.22 -3.87 -18.72
CA GLY A 112 -2.56 -2.99 -19.84
C GLY A 112 -2.25 -3.61 -21.20
N LEU A 113 -1.12 -4.29 -21.35
CA LEU A 113 -0.69 -4.93 -22.61
C LEU A 113 -1.48 -6.21 -22.90
N PHE A 114 -1.68 -7.06 -21.90
CA PHE A 114 -2.38 -8.34 -22.05
C PHE A 114 -3.91 -8.21 -22.11
N ALA A 115 -4.51 -7.22 -21.44
CA ALA A 115 -5.96 -6.99 -21.52
C ALA A 115 -6.42 -6.75 -22.97
N ASN A 116 -5.57 -6.15 -23.79
CA ASN A 116 -5.89 -5.83 -25.19
C ASN A 116 -5.68 -7.02 -26.14
N LEU A 117 -4.70 -7.89 -25.87
CA LEU A 117 -4.45 -9.12 -26.64
C LEU A 117 -5.46 -10.23 -26.30
N LEU A 118 -5.77 -10.44 -25.01
CA LEU A 118 -6.70 -11.47 -24.54
C LEU A 118 -8.19 -11.10 -24.75
N ALA A 119 -8.52 -9.82 -24.89
CA ALA A 119 -9.87 -9.36 -25.23
C ALA A 119 -10.35 -9.87 -26.61
N ASN A 120 -9.44 -10.26 -27.50
CA ASN A 120 -9.78 -10.80 -28.81
C ASN A 120 -10.01 -12.32 -28.83
N GLN A 121 -9.59 -13.08 -27.81
CA GLN A 121 -9.63 -14.55 -27.87
C GLN A 121 -10.24 -15.25 -26.64
N PHE A 122 -10.12 -14.72 -25.42
CA PHE A 122 -10.50 -15.48 -24.20
C PHE A 122 -11.30 -14.71 -23.13
N VAL A 123 -11.26 -13.37 -23.09
CA VAL A 123 -11.94 -12.58 -22.03
C VAL A 123 -12.81 -11.49 -22.63
N LYS A 124 -14.12 -11.72 -22.72
CA LYS A 124 -15.08 -10.64 -23.00
C LYS A 124 -15.08 -9.68 -21.80
N ASN A 125 -14.87 -8.38 -22.04
CA ASN A 125 -14.91 -7.27 -21.07
C ASN A 125 -13.71 -7.17 -20.10
N ALA A 126 -12.48 -7.34 -20.58
CA ALA A 126 -11.31 -6.94 -19.79
C ALA A 126 -11.26 -5.40 -19.67
N SER A 127 -11.65 -4.88 -18.50
CA SER A 127 -11.47 -3.47 -18.17
C SER A 127 -10.03 -3.28 -17.66
N PRO A 128 -9.31 -2.23 -18.08
CA PRO A 128 -7.99 -1.94 -17.54
C PRO A 128 -8.12 -1.62 -16.05
N VAL A 129 -7.60 -2.52 -15.20
CA VAL A 129 -7.52 -2.33 -13.75
C VAL A 129 -6.07 -2.07 -13.40
N SER A 130 -5.83 -1.01 -12.64
CA SER A 130 -4.51 -0.73 -12.06
C SER A 130 -4.26 -1.72 -10.93
N LEU A 131 -3.11 -2.39 -10.96
CA LEU A 131 -2.75 -3.43 -10.00
C LEU A 131 -1.74 -2.88 -9.00
N ALA A 132 -2.03 -3.11 -7.73
CA ALA A 132 -1.22 -2.75 -6.58
C ALA A 132 -1.36 -3.84 -5.52
N PRO A 133 -0.42 -3.99 -4.58
CA PRO A 133 -0.50 -5.03 -3.56
C PRO A 133 -1.71 -4.86 -2.63
N GLY A 134 -2.30 -5.99 -2.25
CA GLY A 134 -3.42 -6.06 -1.30
C GLY A 134 -2.97 -5.69 0.11
N MET A 135 -3.53 -4.60 0.65
CA MET A 135 -3.10 -4.04 1.93
C MET A 135 -3.50 -4.89 3.14
N GLY A 136 -4.59 -5.67 3.05
CA GLY A 136 -5.07 -6.51 4.16
C GLY A 136 -4.12 -7.68 4.45
N LEU A 137 -3.59 -8.30 3.39
CA LEU A 137 -2.62 -9.41 3.49
C LEU A 137 -1.31 -8.96 4.14
N ASN A 138 -0.86 -7.73 3.87
CA ASN A 138 0.38 -7.20 4.44
C ASN A 138 0.31 -7.06 5.96
N ALA A 139 -0.83 -6.61 6.49
CA ALA A 139 -1.02 -6.48 7.93
C ALA A 139 -1.13 -7.85 8.63
N TYR A 140 -1.82 -8.82 8.00
CA TYR A 140 -1.85 -10.19 8.49
C TYR A 140 -0.44 -10.79 8.51
N PHE A 141 0.31 -10.67 7.41
CA PHE A 141 1.69 -11.10 7.32
C PHE A 141 2.56 -10.48 8.42
N ALA A 142 2.48 -9.16 8.59
CA ALA A 142 3.37 -8.45 9.48
C ALA A 142 3.07 -8.68 10.97
N TYR A 143 1.80 -8.62 11.36
CA TYR A 143 1.43 -8.63 12.78
C TYR A 143 1.05 -10.02 13.31
N THR A 144 0.61 -10.95 12.46
CA THR A 144 0.16 -12.28 12.93
C THR A 144 1.13 -13.41 12.60
N VAL A 145 1.76 -13.39 11.42
CA VAL A 145 2.66 -14.48 10.99
C VAL A 145 4.08 -14.22 11.49
N VAL A 146 4.64 -13.07 11.10
CA VAL A 146 6.02 -12.70 11.44
C VAL A 146 6.11 -11.99 12.78
N GLY A 147 5.07 -11.24 13.17
CA GLY A 147 5.04 -10.47 14.40
C GLY A 147 5.89 -9.19 14.34
N PHE A 148 5.63 -8.28 15.28
CA PHE A 148 6.38 -7.03 15.38
C PHE A 148 7.85 -7.33 15.68
N HIS A 149 8.76 -6.86 14.82
CA HIS A 149 10.20 -7.10 14.88
C HIS A 149 10.60 -8.58 14.96
N GLY A 150 9.78 -9.48 14.40
CA GLY A 150 10.10 -10.91 14.30
C GLY A 150 9.77 -11.73 15.55
N THR A 151 8.95 -11.22 16.47
CA THR A 151 8.50 -11.95 17.67
C THR A 151 7.43 -13.01 17.39
N GLY A 152 7.03 -13.18 16.14
CA GLY A 152 5.94 -14.06 15.74
C GLY A 152 6.31 -15.54 15.64
N LEU A 153 5.37 -16.31 15.08
CA LEU A 153 5.47 -17.77 15.02
C LEU A 153 6.49 -18.23 13.98
N VAL A 154 6.66 -17.47 12.88
CA VAL A 154 7.45 -17.87 11.72
C VAL A 154 8.43 -16.75 11.35
N PRO A 155 9.71 -17.04 11.09
CA PRO A 155 10.66 -16.01 10.66
C PRO A 155 10.27 -15.42 9.29
N TYR A 156 10.55 -14.13 9.12
CA TYR A 156 10.23 -13.35 7.91
C TYR A 156 10.58 -14.08 6.60
N SER A 157 11.77 -14.69 6.52
CA SER A 157 12.25 -15.41 5.34
C SER A 157 11.40 -16.63 4.96
N VAL A 158 10.86 -17.36 5.96
CA VAL A 158 10.03 -18.55 5.72
C VAL A 158 8.62 -18.13 5.33
N ALA A 159 8.10 -17.06 5.94
CA ALA A 159 6.81 -16.49 5.58
C ALA A 159 6.82 -15.95 4.13
N LEU A 160 7.91 -15.33 3.68
CA LEU A 160 8.08 -14.92 2.27
C LEU A 160 8.09 -16.12 1.31
N THR A 161 8.74 -17.23 1.67
CA THR A 161 8.69 -18.46 0.86
C THR A 161 7.25 -18.99 0.76
N ALA A 162 6.48 -18.93 1.85
CA ALA A 162 5.07 -19.38 1.85
C ALA A 162 4.23 -18.56 0.86
N ILE A 163 4.36 -17.23 0.86
CA ILE A 163 3.66 -16.34 -0.08
C ILE A 163 4.11 -16.61 -1.53
N PHE A 164 5.40 -16.85 -1.76
CA PHE A 164 5.89 -17.16 -3.10
C PHE A 164 5.30 -18.46 -3.66
N VAL A 165 5.23 -19.52 -2.84
CA VAL A 165 4.61 -20.79 -3.22
C VAL A 165 3.09 -20.64 -3.40
N GLU A 166 2.45 -19.86 -2.53
CA GLU A 166 1.02 -19.53 -2.62
C GLU A 166 0.69 -18.86 -3.95
N GLY A 167 1.46 -17.85 -4.38
CA GLY A 167 1.25 -17.18 -5.66
C GLY A 167 1.31 -18.12 -6.88
N TRP A 168 2.17 -19.15 -6.85
CA TRP A 168 2.22 -20.18 -7.90
C TRP A 168 0.98 -21.07 -7.90
N VAL A 169 0.50 -21.44 -6.71
CA VAL A 169 -0.72 -22.24 -6.57
C VAL A 169 -1.93 -21.42 -7.01
N PHE A 170 -2.04 -20.15 -6.59
CA PHE A 170 -3.09 -19.25 -7.02
C PHE A 170 -3.09 -19.04 -8.54
N PHE A 171 -1.92 -18.87 -9.15
CA PHE A 171 -1.78 -18.79 -10.60
C PHE A 171 -2.28 -20.07 -11.30
N ALA A 172 -1.93 -21.26 -10.78
CA ALA A 172 -2.44 -22.52 -11.30
C ALA A 172 -3.98 -22.62 -11.16
N LEU A 173 -4.54 -22.27 -10.00
CA LEU A 173 -5.99 -22.26 -9.77
C LEU A 173 -6.73 -21.28 -10.70
N ALA A 174 -6.10 -20.14 -11.01
CA ALA A 174 -6.63 -19.17 -11.97
C ALA A 174 -6.66 -19.73 -13.39
N LEU A 175 -5.64 -20.49 -13.81
CA LEU A 175 -5.60 -21.18 -15.11
C LEU A 175 -6.69 -22.25 -15.25
N PHE A 176 -6.96 -23.01 -14.19
CA PHE A 176 -8.02 -24.03 -14.18
C PHE A 176 -9.45 -23.45 -14.10
N GLY A 177 -9.60 -22.12 -14.05
CA GLY A 177 -10.92 -21.46 -14.05
C GLY A 177 -11.68 -21.55 -12.73
N LEU A 178 -11.05 -22.05 -11.66
CA LEU A 178 -11.67 -22.19 -10.34
C LEU A 178 -12.11 -20.85 -9.75
N ARG A 179 -11.44 -19.75 -10.13
CA ARG A 179 -11.80 -18.38 -9.74
C ARG A 179 -13.28 -18.03 -10.01
N GLN A 180 -13.81 -18.46 -11.16
CA GLN A 180 -15.18 -18.12 -11.57
C GLN A 180 -16.22 -18.96 -10.82
N TRP A 181 -15.83 -20.18 -10.43
CA TRP A 181 -16.66 -21.05 -9.60
C TRP A 181 -16.70 -20.52 -8.17
N LEU A 182 -15.55 -20.15 -7.62
CA LEU A 182 -15.41 -19.63 -6.27
C LEU A 182 -16.11 -18.28 -6.07
N ALA A 183 -15.93 -17.37 -7.04
CA ALA A 183 -16.68 -16.11 -7.06
C ALA A 183 -18.19 -16.32 -7.15
N ARG A 184 -18.69 -17.43 -7.73
CA ARG A 184 -20.13 -17.76 -7.74
C ARG A 184 -20.60 -18.40 -6.44
N ALA A 185 -19.73 -19.12 -5.73
CA ALA A 185 -20.06 -19.74 -4.46
C ALA A 185 -20.29 -18.71 -3.33
N ILE A 186 -19.62 -17.55 -3.38
CA ILE A 186 -19.71 -16.53 -2.35
C ILE A 186 -21.00 -15.67 -2.54
N PRO A 187 -21.88 -15.60 -1.53
CA PRO A 187 -23.11 -14.79 -1.59
C PRO A 187 -22.80 -13.29 -1.69
N ARG A 188 -23.73 -12.52 -2.26
CA ARG A 188 -23.57 -11.06 -2.43
C ARG A 188 -23.36 -10.32 -1.11
N SER A 189 -23.97 -10.79 -0.02
CA SER A 189 -23.81 -10.20 1.31
C SER A 189 -22.37 -10.26 1.81
N ILE A 190 -21.69 -11.41 1.66
CA ILE A 190 -20.28 -11.56 2.07
C ILE A 190 -19.38 -10.68 1.21
N LYS A 191 -19.61 -10.60 -0.11
CA LYS A 191 -18.81 -9.74 -1.01
C LYS A 191 -18.85 -8.26 -0.62
N LEU A 192 -20.05 -7.74 -0.30
CA LEU A 192 -20.22 -6.36 0.15
C LEU A 192 -19.65 -6.13 1.55
N ALA A 193 -19.80 -7.10 2.45
CA ALA A 193 -19.22 -7.02 3.78
C ALA A 193 -17.68 -6.99 3.74
N THR A 194 -17.07 -7.79 2.85
CA THR A 194 -15.61 -7.82 2.68
C THR A 194 -15.07 -6.47 2.21
N SER A 195 -15.69 -5.80 1.23
CA SER A 195 -15.21 -4.48 0.77
C SER A 195 -15.34 -3.40 1.84
N VAL A 196 -16.45 -3.38 2.60
CA VAL A 196 -16.63 -2.47 3.73
C VAL A 196 -15.61 -2.76 4.84
N GLY A 197 -15.36 -4.04 5.14
CA GLY A 197 -14.39 -4.48 6.13
C GLY A 197 -12.96 -4.03 5.79
N ILE A 198 -12.53 -4.22 4.55
CA ILE A 198 -11.22 -3.74 4.08
C ILE A 198 -11.13 -2.21 4.19
N GLY A 199 -12.18 -1.48 3.81
CA GLY A 199 -12.23 -0.02 3.94
C GLY A 199 -12.16 0.47 5.39
N LEU A 200 -12.90 -0.15 6.30
CA LEU A 200 -12.85 0.16 7.74
C LEU A 200 -11.49 -0.18 8.34
N PHE A 201 -10.88 -1.28 7.92
CA PHE A 201 -9.54 -1.67 8.35
C PHE A 201 -8.46 -0.65 7.91
N LEU A 202 -8.50 -0.23 6.64
CA LEU A 202 -7.63 0.84 6.13
C LEU A 202 -7.88 2.17 6.85
N THR A 203 -9.14 2.48 7.17
CA THR A 203 -9.49 3.66 7.96
C THR A 203 -8.86 3.59 9.35
N LEU A 204 -8.92 2.43 10.00
CA LEU A 204 -8.29 2.22 11.31
C LEU A 204 -6.78 2.44 11.23
N ILE A 205 -6.09 1.84 10.26
CA ILE A 205 -4.64 2.04 10.05
C ILE A 205 -4.31 3.53 9.81
N GLY A 206 -5.15 4.25 9.05
CA GLY A 206 -4.96 5.69 8.82
C GLY A 206 -5.18 6.56 10.07
N LEU A 207 -5.83 6.03 11.11
CA LEU A 207 -6.07 6.72 12.37
C LEU A 207 -5.07 6.32 13.48
N THR A 208 -4.31 5.24 13.32
CA THR A 208 -3.31 4.81 14.32
C THR A 208 -2.03 5.66 14.27
N TYR A 209 -1.13 5.45 15.25
CA TYR A 209 0.11 6.22 15.40
C TYR A 209 1.23 5.85 14.44
N SER A 210 1.38 4.56 14.12
CA SER A 210 2.52 4.10 13.32
C SER A 210 2.50 4.71 11.92
N GLU A 211 1.31 4.80 11.31
CA GLU A 211 1.14 5.16 9.90
C GLU A 211 0.24 6.38 9.65
N GLY A 212 -0.59 6.69 10.64
CA GLY A 212 -1.72 7.57 10.47
C GLY A 212 -1.55 8.92 11.16
N ILE A 213 -2.69 9.56 11.35
CA ILE A 213 -2.81 10.86 12.01
C ILE A 213 -2.55 10.74 13.52
N GLY A 214 -2.52 9.53 14.08
CA GLY A 214 -2.33 9.27 15.51
C GLY A 214 -3.51 9.75 16.34
N LEU A 215 -4.74 9.44 15.88
CA LEU A 215 -5.99 9.71 16.59
C LEU A 215 -6.35 8.57 17.56
N ILE A 216 -5.98 7.34 17.21
CA ILE A 216 -6.32 6.12 17.95
C ILE A 216 -5.03 5.46 18.45
N THR A 217 -5.00 5.13 19.74
CA THR A 217 -3.94 4.32 20.35
C THR A 217 -4.55 3.15 21.15
N GLY A 218 -3.72 2.18 21.52
CA GLY A 218 -4.14 1.14 22.47
C GLY A 218 -4.32 1.71 23.87
N ALA A 219 -5.26 1.14 24.64
CA ALA A 219 -5.46 1.47 26.05
C ALA A 219 -5.29 0.20 26.92
N GLN A 220 -5.25 0.36 28.24
CA GLN A 220 -5.20 -0.77 29.18
C GLN A 220 -6.59 -1.37 29.43
N ASP A 221 -7.61 -0.52 29.58
CA ASP A 221 -8.98 -0.95 29.90
C ASP A 221 -9.83 -1.24 28.65
N THR A 222 -9.45 -0.66 27.51
CA THR A 222 -10.13 -0.85 26.22
C THR A 222 -9.11 -1.22 25.14
N PRO A 223 -9.49 -2.01 24.12
CA PRO A 223 -8.57 -2.36 23.04
C PRO A 223 -8.09 -1.13 22.24
N MET A 224 -8.84 -0.03 22.30
CA MET A 224 -8.51 1.24 21.67
C MET A 224 -9.04 2.42 22.49
N GLU A 225 -8.30 3.52 22.54
CA GLU A 225 -8.75 4.82 23.05
C GLU A 225 -8.45 5.94 22.04
N LEU A 226 -9.19 7.05 22.14
CA LEU A 226 -8.84 8.27 21.42
C LEU A 226 -7.66 8.92 22.12
N ALA A 227 -6.54 9.04 21.43
CA ALA A 227 -5.43 9.81 21.95
C ALA A 227 -4.63 10.43 20.81
N GLY A 228 -4.20 11.67 21.02
CA GLY A 228 -3.36 12.46 20.12
C GLY A 228 -2.18 13.04 20.88
N CYS A 229 -1.27 12.22 21.38
CA CYS A 229 -0.18 12.60 22.27
C CYS A 229 1.06 13.07 21.52
N SER A 230 1.75 14.04 22.11
CA SER A 230 3.02 14.56 21.60
C SER A 230 4.17 13.59 21.84
N ALA A 231 4.12 12.83 22.93
CA ALA A 231 5.07 11.78 23.28
C ALA A 231 4.30 10.59 23.87
N VAL A 232 4.71 9.38 23.49
CA VAL A 232 4.20 8.14 24.08
C VAL A 232 5.11 7.79 25.25
N ASP A 233 4.52 7.34 26.34
CA ASP A 233 5.29 6.85 27.49
C ASP A 233 6.08 5.58 27.08
N PRO A 234 7.42 5.58 27.15
CA PRO A 234 8.26 4.47 26.69
C PRO A 234 8.02 3.16 27.44
N ASP A 235 7.55 3.22 28.70
CA ASP A 235 7.38 2.03 29.54
C ASP A 235 6.02 1.36 29.34
N THR A 236 4.97 2.15 29.14
CA THR A 236 3.59 1.65 29.02
C THR A 236 3.07 1.61 27.59
N GLY A 237 3.71 2.34 26.68
CA GLY A 237 3.20 2.54 25.31
C GLY A 237 1.89 3.33 25.26
N LEU A 238 1.49 3.94 26.38
CA LEU A 238 0.23 4.66 26.53
C LEU A 238 0.43 6.17 26.45
N CYS A 239 -0.70 6.82 26.25
CA CYS A 239 -0.82 8.26 26.25
C CYS A 239 -1.10 8.78 27.67
N PRO A 240 -0.20 9.59 28.28
CA PRO A 240 -0.50 10.18 29.58
C PRO A 240 -1.72 11.11 29.48
N ASP A 241 -2.58 11.09 30.50
CA ASP A 241 -3.89 11.76 30.48
C ASP A 241 -3.80 13.28 30.21
N GLY A 242 -2.69 13.93 30.57
CA GLY A 242 -2.47 15.36 30.36
C GLY A 242 -2.08 15.78 28.93
N ASP A 243 -1.69 14.83 28.07
CA ASP A 243 -1.20 15.10 26.70
C ASP A 243 -2.13 14.60 25.60
N LYS A 244 -3.33 14.13 25.96
CA LYS A 244 -4.36 13.72 25.00
C LYS A 244 -4.74 14.89 24.08
N MET A 245 -4.77 14.63 22.76
CA MET A 245 -5.11 15.57 21.67
C MET A 245 -4.16 16.77 21.47
N ARG A 246 -2.93 16.71 22.01
CA ARG A 246 -1.93 17.77 21.90
C ARG A 246 -0.94 17.62 20.73
N ASN A 247 -1.03 16.52 19.97
CA ASN A 247 -0.12 16.23 18.85
C ASN A 247 -0.38 17.18 17.67
N PRO A 248 0.59 18.01 17.26
CA PRO A 248 0.41 18.94 16.16
C PRO A 248 0.28 18.23 14.80
N LYS A 249 0.87 17.02 14.63
CA LYS A 249 0.71 16.20 13.43
C LYS A 249 -0.74 15.77 13.22
N MET A 250 -1.44 15.43 14.31
CA MET A 250 -2.84 15.04 14.27
C MET A 250 -3.72 16.16 13.71
N TRP A 251 -3.58 17.36 14.27
CA TRP A 251 -4.40 18.52 13.88
C TRP A 251 -4.17 18.96 12.44
N ILE A 252 -2.94 18.85 11.94
CA ILE A 252 -2.65 19.13 10.53
C ILE A 252 -3.27 18.06 9.63
N GLY A 253 -3.18 16.78 9.99
CA GLY A 253 -3.89 15.72 9.28
C GLY A 253 -5.40 15.98 9.19
N ILE A 254 -6.04 16.37 10.30
CA ILE A 254 -7.48 16.63 10.37
C ILE A 254 -7.86 17.89 9.59
N PHE A 255 -7.24 19.05 9.86
CA PHE A 255 -7.65 20.31 9.25
C PHE A 255 -7.16 20.47 7.81
N CYS A 256 -5.88 20.21 7.57
CA CYS A 256 -5.26 20.39 6.26
C CYS A 256 -5.48 19.17 5.33
N GLY A 257 -5.49 17.96 5.89
CA GLY A 257 -5.72 16.73 5.12
C GLY A 257 -7.21 16.38 4.97
N GLY A 258 -8.03 16.54 6.01
CA GLY A 258 -9.45 16.16 6.01
C GLY A 258 -10.40 17.32 5.68
N VAL A 259 -10.52 18.30 6.58
CA VAL A 259 -11.51 19.38 6.46
C VAL A 259 -11.30 20.19 5.19
N LEU A 260 -10.05 20.53 4.87
CA LEU A 260 -9.72 21.26 3.65
C LEU A 260 -10.06 20.45 2.38
N THR A 261 -9.80 19.14 2.35
CA THR A 261 -10.12 18.31 1.17
C THR A 261 -11.62 18.17 0.99
N VAL A 262 -12.38 18.00 2.08
CA VAL A 262 -13.85 18.01 2.06
C VAL A 262 -14.37 19.36 1.56
N LEU A 263 -13.82 20.47 2.03
CA LEU A 263 -14.20 21.81 1.59
C LEU A 263 -13.91 22.00 0.10
N LEU A 264 -12.71 21.66 -0.38
CA LEU A 264 -12.35 21.69 -1.81
C LEU A 264 -13.25 20.79 -2.65
N MET A 265 -13.67 19.65 -2.10
CA MET A 265 -14.61 18.72 -2.74
C MET A 265 -16.02 19.32 -2.84
N MET A 266 -16.49 20.02 -1.79
CA MET A 266 -17.76 20.76 -1.81
C MET A 266 -17.77 21.85 -2.89
N TYR A 267 -16.65 22.56 -3.08
CA TYR A 267 -16.50 23.55 -4.15
C TYR A 267 -16.23 22.92 -5.54
N ARG A 268 -16.28 21.58 -5.68
CA ARG A 268 -16.04 20.84 -6.93
C ARG A 268 -14.73 21.19 -7.63
N VAL A 269 -13.68 21.49 -6.85
CA VAL A 269 -12.35 21.76 -7.40
C VAL A 269 -11.74 20.46 -7.95
N LYS A 270 -11.27 20.50 -9.20
CA LYS A 270 -10.60 19.36 -9.82
C LYS A 270 -9.29 19.08 -9.09
N GLY A 271 -9.14 17.88 -8.52
CA GLY A 271 -7.94 17.48 -7.77
C GLY A 271 -7.95 17.85 -6.28
N ALA A 272 -9.12 18.10 -5.69
CA ALA A 272 -9.29 18.44 -4.27
C ALA A 272 -8.50 17.53 -3.31
N ILE A 273 -8.51 16.21 -3.56
CA ILE A 273 -7.78 15.22 -2.74
C ILE A 273 -6.26 15.43 -2.85
N ILE A 274 -5.74 15.63 -4.06
CA ILE A 274 -4.30 15.83 -4.32
C ILE A 274 -3.81 17.11 -3.64
N ALA A 275 -4.62 18.18 -3.69
CA ALA A 275 -4.26 19.47 -3.08
C ALA A 275 -4.06 19.36 -1.55
N GLY A 276 -4.92 18.60 -0.85
CA GLY A 276 -4.75 18.38 0.59
C GLY A 276 -3.51 17.56 0.93
N ILE A 277 -3.25 16.48 0.19
CA ILE A 277 -2.06 15.63 0.39
C ILE A 277 -0.78 16.45 0.16
N LEU A 278 -0.73 17.24 -0.92
CA LEU A 278 0.42 18.09 -1.22
C LEU A 278 0.65 19.14 -0.14
N LEU A 279 -0.41 19.77 0.36
CA LEU A 279 -0.31 20.78 1.41
C LEU A 279 0.24 20.18 2.72
N VAL A 280 -0.28 19.04 3.17
CA VAL A 280 0.24 18.34 4.37
C VAL A 280 1.69 17.90 4.17
N SER A 281 2.05 17.43 2.97
CA SER A 281 3.42 17.02 2.64
C SER A 281 4.40 18.19 2.70
N ILE A 282 4.05 19.34 2.12
CA ILE A 282 4.89 20.55 2.13
C ILE A 282 5.08 21.08 3.55
N ILE A 283 4.03 21.06 4.38
CA ILE A 283 4.11 21.50 5.78
C ILE A 283 5.00 20.57 6.62
N SER A 284 5.14 19.30 6.23
CA SER A 284 5.95 18.31 6.96
C SER A 284 7.47 18.39 6.65
N TRP A 285 7.89 19.13 5.63
CA TRP A 285 9.31 19.26 5.23
C TRP A 285 10.20 20.10 6.17
N PRO A 286 9.76 21.25 6.73
CA PRO A 286 10.60 22.11 7.55
C PRO A 286 10.99 21.44 8.88
N ARG A 287 12.29 21.18 9.06
CA ARG A 287 12.85 20.49 10.24
C ARG A 287 12.71 21.25 11.57
N GLY A 288 12.56 22.56 11.53
CA GLY A 288 12.44 23.41 12.73
C GLY A 288 11.05 23.40 13.39
N THR A 289 10.10 22.61 12.90
CA THR A 289 8.72 22.57 13.42
C THR A 289 8.44 21.24 14.11
N SER A 290 7.56 21.25 15.12
CA SER A 290 7.12 20.05 15.84
C SER A 290 6.32 19.05 14.99
N VAL A 291 6.05 19.40 13.73
CA VAL A 291 5.31 18.60 12.74
C VAL A 291 6.27 17.87 11.80
N THR A 292 7.57 18.13 11.88
CA THR A 292 8.51 17.62 10.89
C THR A 292 8.50 16.10 10.81
N TYR A 293 8.54 15.59 9.59
CA TYR A 293 8.83 14.17 9.33
C TYR A 293 10.30 13.83 9.59
N PHE A 294 11.19 14.84 9.67
CA PHE A 294 12.64 14.68 9.83
C PHE A 294 13.14 15.25 11.17
N PRO A 295 12.85 14.59 12.30
CA PRO A 295 13.35 15.03 13.60
C PRO A 295 14.88 15.05 13.64
N TYR A 296 15.46 15.78 14.59
CA TYR A 296 16.91 15.80 14.84
C TYR A 296 17.34 14.57 15.64
N THR A 297 17.17 13.39 15.04
CA THR A 297 17.66 12.10 15.52
C THR A 297 18.46 11.43 14.41
N ALA A 298 19.32 10.46 14.73
CA ALA A 298 20.13 9.78 13.72
C ALA A 298 19.29 9.18 12.57
N VAL A 299 18.15 8.56 12.91
CA VAL A 299 17.18 8.04 11.93
C VAL A 299 16.55 9.16 11.10
N GLY A 300 16.22 10.29 11.73
CA GLY A 300 15.66 11.47 11.05
C GLY A 300 16.67 12.19 10.14
N ASP A 301 17.94 12.23 10.53
CA ASP A 301 19.03 12.76 9.71
C ASP A 301 19.33 11.88 8.50
N ASP A 302 19.32 10.56 8.67
CA ASP A 302 19.46 9.61 7.57
C ASP A 302 18.29 9.73 6.58
N ALA A 303 17.05 9.83 7.08
CA ALA A 303 15.87 10.07 6.24
C ALA A 303 15.95 11.41 5.49
N PHE A 304 16.44 12.48 6.12
CA PHE A 304 16.63 13.78 5.48
C PHE A 304 17.76 13.76 4.44
N ASN A 305 18.86 13.04 4.73
CA ASN A 305 19.94 12.83 3.78
C ASN A 305 19.47 12.07 2.55
N PHE A 306 18.62 11.07 2.73
CA PHE A 306 17.93 10.39 1.62
C PHE A 306 17.00 11.36 0.86
N PHE A 307 16.17 12.13 1.55
CA PHE A 307 15.25 13.10 0.93
C PHE A 307 15.97 14.16 0.07
N LYS A 308 17.14 14.63 0.49
CA LYS A 308 17.97 15.56 -0.30
C LYS A 308 18.43 14.96 -1.63
N LYS A 309 18.51 13.64 -1.74
CA LYS A 309 18.82 12.96 -2.99
C LYS A 309 17.54 12.82 -3.82
N VAL A 310 17.21 13.89 -4.55
CA VAL A 310 15.97 14.04 -5.33
C VAL A 310 15.75 12.92 -6.37
N VAL A 311 16.83 12.29 -6.85
CA VAL A 311 16.79 11.10 -7.71
C VAL A 311 17.93 10.17 -7.27
N ASP A 312 17.66 9.24 -6.35
CA ASP A 312 18.56 8.13 -6.05
C ASP A 312 17.78 6.82 -6.18
N PHE A 313 18.24 5.94 -7.08
CA PHE A 313 17.72 4.60 -7.17
C PHE A 313 18.37 3.79 -6.05
N HIS A 314 17.68 3.66 -4.92
CA HIS A 314 18.15 2.77 -3.86
C HIS A 314 18.15 1.33 -4.39
N GLN A 315 19.34 0.74 -4.45
CA GLN A 315 19.51 -0.64 -4.92
C GLN A 315 18.98 -1.58 -3.85
N ILE A 316 18.02 -2.42 -4.26
CA ILE A 316 17.41 -3.45 -3.41
C ILE A 316 18.49 -4.44 -2.98
N SER A 317 19.01 -4.31 -1.77
CA SER A 317 20.12 -5.15 -1.29
C SER A 317 19.70 -6.17 -0.23
N LYS A 318 18.72 -5.82 0.62
CA LYS A 318 18.37 -6.62 1.81
C LYS A 318 17.04 -7.37 1.71
N THR A 319 16.25 -7.13 0.66
CA THR A 319 14.93 -7.75 0.48
C THR A 319 14.86 -8.70 -0.73
N LEU A 320 15.85 -8.69 -1.63
CA LEU A 320 15.89 -9.56 -2.80
C LEU A 320 16.38 -10.97 -2.43
N THR A 321 15.62 -12.01 -2.80
CA THR A 321 16.00 -13.43 -2.65
C THR A 321 16.24 -13.88 -1.19
N VAL A 322 15.46 -13.36 -0.24
CA VAL A 322 15.52 -13.73 1.19
C VAL A 322 14.83 -15.08 1.49
N GLN A 323 14.35 -15.79 0.48
CA GLN A 323 13.57 -17.02 0.65
C GLN A 323 14.41 -18.14 1.29
N ARG A 324 13.92 -18.70 2.39
CA ARG A 324 14.48 -19.93 2.98
C ARG A 324 13.59 -21.12 2.61
N TRP A 325 14.19 -22.10 1.94
CA TRP A 325 13.54 -23.33 1.46
C TRP A 325 13.66 -24.51 2.43
N ASP A 326 14.36 -24.31 3.55
CA ASP A 326 14.48 -25.31 4.61
C ASP A 326 13.23 -25.27 5.51
N ILE A 327 12.18 -25.97 5.05
CA ILE A 327 10.83 -25.96 5.65
C ILE A 327 10.70 -27.04 6.75
N ALA A 328 11.72 -27.90 6.93
CA ALA A 328 11.65 -29.05 7.82
C ALA A 328 11.45 -28.68 9.30
N GLU A 329 11.96 -27.52 9.73
CA GLU A 329 11.87 -27.05 11.12
C GLU A 329 10.50 -26.42 11.46
N TYR A 330 9.81 -25.84 10.47
CA TYR A 330 8.57 -25.06 10.67
C TYR A 330 7.36 -25.59 9.89
N GLY A 331 7.38 -26.82 9.39
CA GLY A 331 6.42 -27.34 8.42
C GLY A 331 4.93 -27.20 8.79
N GLY A 332 4.58 -27.38 10.07
CA GLY A 332 3.19 -27.22 10.54
C GLY A 332 2.70 -25.77 10.51
N GLN A 333 3.55 -24.83 10.94
CA GLN A 333 3.23 -23.40 10.92
C GLN A 333 3.31 -22.83 9.50
N PHE A 334 4.22 -23.33 8.67
CA PHE A 334 4.29 -23.03 7.24
C PHE A 334 3.00 -23.44 6.53
N GLY A 335 2.48 -24.65 6.78
CA GLY A 335 1.23 -25.11 6.19
C GLY A 335 0.02 -24.27 6.61
N LEU A 336 -0.06 -23.88 7.89
CA LEU A 336 -1.12 -22.99 8.38
C LEU A 336 -1.02 -21.60 7.74
N ALA A 337 0.18 -21.00 7.70
CA ALA A 337 0.41 -19.72 7.04
C ALA A 337 0.03 -19.79 5.55
N PHE A 338 0.47 -20.84 4.86
CA PHE A 338 0.16 -21.06 3.44
C PHE A 338 -1.36 -21.15 3.16
N ILE A 339 -2.09 -21.99 3.91
CA ILE A 339 -3.54 -22.15 3.71
C ILE A 339 -4.29 -20.84 4.05
N THR A 340 -3.86 -20.14 5.09
CA THR A 340 -4.48 -18.87 5.48
C THR A 340 -4.23 -17.77 4.44
N PHE A 341 -3.02 -17.64 3.91
CA PHE A 341 -2.74 -16.71 2.81
C PHE A 341 -3.59 -17.01 1.58
N LEU A 342 -3.65 -18.28 1.15
CA LEU A 342 -4.47 -18.69 0.01
C LEU A 342 -5.96 -18.35 0.21
N TYR A 343 -6.48 -18.58 1.41
CA TYR A 343 -7.87 -18.24 1.75
C TYR A 343 -8.13 -16.74 1.74
N VAL A 344 -7.26 -15.95 2.37
CA VAL A 344 -7.42 -14.50 2.47
C VAL A 344 -7.25 -13.83 1.11
N ASP A 345 -6.27 -14.25 0.30
CA ASP A 345 -6.03 -13.67 -1.03
C ASP A 345 -7.21 -13.92 -1.98
N ILE A 346 -7.77 -15.13 -1.95
CA ILE A 346 -9.00 -15.45 -2.68
C ILE A 346 -10.14 -14.50 -2.33
N LEU A 347 -10.33 -14.20 -1.04
CA LEU A 347 -11.40 -13.31 -0.58
C LEU A 347 -11.12 -11.85 -0.93
N ASP A 348 -9.88 -11.40 -0.79
CA ASP A 348 -9.46 -10.02 -1.09
C ASP A 348 -9.57 -9.75 -2.61
N CYS A 349 -9.01 -10.62 -3.45
CA CYS A 349 -9.14 -10.56 -4.90
C CYS A 349 -10.60 -10.58 -5.36
N THR A 350 -11.45 -11.43 -4.76
CA THR A 350 -12.86 -11.51 -5.13
C THR A 350 -13.64 -10.28 -4.66
N GLY A 351 -13.40 -9.79 -3.44
CA GLY A 351 -14.06 -8.62 -2.87
C GLY A 351 -13.73 -7.32 -3.60
N THR A 352 -12.46 -7.11 -3.93
CA THR A 352 -11.99 -5.94 -4.69
C THR A 352 -12.52 -5.93 -6.12
N LEU A 353 -12.51 -7.06 -6.82
CA LEU A 353 -13.06 -7.14 -8.18
C LEU A 353 -14.57 -6.93 -8.22
N VAL A 354 -15.33 -7.41 -7.22
CA VAL A 354 -16.78 -7.19 -7.17
C VAL A 354 -17.13 -5.74 -6.84
N SER A 355 -16.33 -5.07 -6.01
CA SER A 355 -16.57 -3.66 -5.66
C SER A 355 -16.12 -2.67 -6.74
N ALA A 356 -15.24 -3.10 -7.65
CA ALA A 356 -14.81 -2.30 -8.79
C ALA A 356 -15.86 -2.19 -9.91
N PHE A 357 -16.92 -3.01 -9.92
CA PHE A 357 -17.97 -3.07 -10.96
C PHE A 357 -19.39 -2.90 -10.40
#